data_AF-A0A0Q6WQ82-F1
#
_entry.id   AF-A0A0Q6WQ82-F1
#
_cell.length_a   1.000
_cell.length_b   1.000
_cell.length_c   1.000
_cell.angle_alpha   90.00
_cell.angle_beta   90.00
_cell.angle_gamma   90.00
#
_symmetry.space_group_name_H-M   'P 1'
#
loop_
_entity.id
_entity.type
_entity.pdbx_description
1 polymer ?
#
loop_
_entity_poly.entity_id
_entity_poly.type
_entity_poly.pdbx_seq_one_letter_code
_entity_poly.pdbx_strand_id
1 'polypeptide(L)'
;MQGASAIALGKAKAGAPYSAAVYVVGVINGVWGVHRSDDAGATWTRFNDDANQFGGIGVMAADQGIYGRIYISGTGRGMLFSN
;
A
#
# COMPACT_ATOMS: atom_id res chain seq x y z
N MET A 1 -1.07 -9.26 -18.06
CA MET A 1 -1.79 -9.17 -16.78
C MET A 1 -0.75 -8.77 -15.73
N GLN A 2 -0.79 -7.55 -15.20
CA GLN A 2 0.12 -7.16 -14.11
C GLN A 2 -0.65 -7.31 -12.80
N GLY A 3 -0.29 -8.33 -12.03
CA GLY A 3 -0.77 -8.53 -10.65
C GLY A 3 -0.04 -7.62 -9.66
N ALA A 4 -0.11 -7.93 -8.37
CA ALA A 4 0.67 -7.22 -7.36
C ALA A 4 2.16 -7.55 -7.49
N SER A 5 3.03 -6.52 -7.40
CA SER A 5 4.49 -6.65 -7.41
C SER A 5 5.12 -6.60 -6.02
N ALA A 6 4.41 -6.05 -5.04
CA ALA A 6 4.83 -6.01 -3.64
C ALA A 6 3.60 -6.04 -2.72
N ILE A 7 3.77 -6.60 -1.52
CA ILE A 7 2.76 -6.64 -0.46
C ILE A 7 3.40 -6.32 0.90
N ALA A 8 2.67 -5.61 1.75
CA ALA A 8 3.03 -5.36 3.14
C ALA A 8 1.80 -5.43 4.05
N LEU A 9 2.02 -5.88 5.30
CA LEU A 9 1.00 -5.91 6.33
C LEU A 9 1.32 -4.83 7.37
N GLY A 10 0.37 -3.95 7.63
CA GLY A 10 0.46 -2.91 8.65
C GLY A 10 -0.55 -3.11 9.77
N LYS A 11 -0.55 -2.21 10.74
CA LYS A 11 -1.52 -2.18 11.84
C LYS A 11 -2.94 -2.25 11.28
N ALA A 12 -3.78 -3.08 11.88
CA ALA A 12 -5.20 -3.12 11.55
C ALA A 12 -5.91 -1.79 11.83
N LYS A 13 -6.94 -1.50 11.03
CA LYS A 13 -7.89 -0.42 11.35
C LYS A 13 -8.56 -0.74 12.69
N ALA A 14 -8.77 0.28 13.53
CA ALA A 14 -9.48 0.10 14.79
C ALA A 14 -10.87 -0.52 14.55
N GLY A 15 -11.18 -1.61 15.26
CA GLY A 15 -12.43 -2.36 15.12
C GLY A 15 -12.50 -3.29 13.90
N ALA A 16 -11.43 -3.42 13.10
CA ALA A 16 -11.40 -4.39 12.02
C ALA A 16 -11.46 -5.84 12.57
N PRO A 17 -12.17 -6.76 11.90
CA PRO A 17 -12.18 -8.17 12.27
C PRO A 17 -10.87 -8.89 11.91
N TYR A 18 -9.94 -8.21 11.23
CA TYR A 18 -8.66 -8.73 10.77
C TYR A 18 -7.49 -8.13 11.55
N SER A 19 -6.39 -8.89 11.65
CA SER A 19 -5.19 -8.51 12.41
C SER A 19 -4.26 -7.52 11.70
N ALA A 20 -4.50 -7.21 10.42
CA ALA A 20 -3.67 -6.31 9.64
C ALA A 20 -4.45 -5.55 8.56
N ALA A 21 -3.98 -4.35 8.23
CA ALA A 21 -4.29 -3.69 6.97
C ALA A 21 -3.32 -4.21 5.90
N VAL A 22 -3.83 -4.51 4.71
CA VAL A 22 -3.03 -5.04 3.58
C VAL A 22 -2.72 -3.91 2.63
N TYR A 23 -1.45 -3.73 2.26
CA TYR A 23 -1.01 -2.79 1.25
C TYR A 23 -0.38 -3.56 0.08
N VAL A 24 -0.75 -3.22 -1.15
CA VAL A 24 -0.15 -3.80 -2.37
C VAL A 24 0.29 -2.72 -3.33
N VAL A 25 1.43 -2.93 -4.00
CA VAL A 25 1.78 -2.21 -5.22
C VAL A 25 1.30 -3.06 -6.39
N GLY A 26 0.44 -2.52 -7.25
CA GLY A 26 -0.12 -3.27 -8.38
C GLY A 26 -1.22 -2.56 -9.12
N VAL A 27 -1.88 -3.29 -10.02
CA VAL A 27 -3.02 -2.80 -10.81
C VAL A 27 -4.32 -3.38 -10.25
N ILE A 28 -5.24 -2.51 -9.83
CA ILE A 28 -6.59 -2.89 -9.41
C ILE A 28 -7.59 -2.06 -10.23
N ASN A 29 -8.56 -2.73 -10.85
CA ASN A 29 -9.54 -2.09 -11.74
C ASN A 29 -8.91 -1.21 -12.84
N GLY A 30 -7.77 -1.64 -13.39
CA GLY A 30 -7.05 -0.93 -14.45
C GLY A 30 -6.16 0.23 -13.98
N VAL A 31 -6.12 0.52 -12.68
CA VAL A 31 -5.32 1.63 -12.12
C VAL A 31 -4.10 1.08 -11.39
N TRP A 32 -2.91 1.52 -11.79
CA TRP A 32 -1.67 1.21 -11.09
C TRP A 32 -1.50 2.11 -9.86
N GLY A 33 -1.01 1.55 -8.76
CA GLY A 33 -0.62 2.32 -7.59
C GLY A 33 -0.44 1.47 -6.34
N VAL A 34 -0.34 2.15 -5.21
CA VAL A 34 -0.48 1.53 -3.90
C VAL A 34 -1.96 1.41 -3.59
N HIS A 35 -2.42 0.24 -3.19
CA HIS A 35 -3.79 0.00 -2.78
C HIS A 35 -3.80 -0.59 -1.37
N ARG A 36 -4.73 -0.11 -0.53
CA ARG A 36 -4.98 -0.63 0.82
C ARG A 36 -6.28 -1.41 0.85
N SER A 37 -6.29 -2.52 1.56
CA SER A 37 -7.49 -3.24 1.98
C SER A 37 -7.51 -3.35 3.51
N ASP A 38 -8.66 -3.05 4.09
CA ASP A 38 -8.93 -3.21 5.52
C ASP A 38 -9.81 -4.43 5.82
N ASP A 39 -10.13 -5.21 4.78
CA ASP A 39 -11.06 -6.34 4.79
C ASP A 39 -10.47 -7.61 4.16
N ALA A 40 -9.18 -7.86 4.43
CA ALA A 40 -8.43 -9.03 3.97
C ALA A 40 -8.41 -9.24 2.44
N GLY A 41 -8.49 -8.15 1.67
CA GLY A 41 -8.39 -8.14 0.22
C GLY A 41 -9.73 -8.19 -0.52
N ALA A 42 -10.86 -8.11 0.19
CA ALA A 42 -12.18 -8.12 -0.44
C ALA A 42 -12.48 -6.81 -1.18
N THR A 43 -12.09 -5.66 -0.62
CA THR A 43 -12.19 -4.35 -1.25
C THR A 43 -10.87 -3.58 -1.16
N TRP A 44 -10.67 -2.66 -2.09
CA TRP A 44 -9.42 -1.94 -2.25
C TRP A 44 -9.66 -0.45 -2.42
N THR A 45 -8.91 0.37 -1.69
CA THR A 45 -8.85 1.82 -1.85
C THR A 45 -7.47 2.20 -2.35
N ARG A 46 -7.38 3.01 -3.40
CA ARG A 46 -6.09 3.55 -3.86
C ARG A 46 -5.53 4.48 -2.78
N PHE A 47 -4.31 4.19 -2.35
CA PHE A 47 -3.63 4.85 -1.24
C PHE A 47 -2.75 6.02 -1.71
N ASN A 48 -2.20 5.93 -2.92
CA ASN A 48 -1.51 7.04 -3.59
C ASN A 48 -2.38 7.69 -4.68
N ASP A 49 -1.83 8.70 -5.34
CA ASP A 49 -2.45 9.40 -6.48
C ASP A 49 -1.50 9.47 -7.69
N ASP A 50 -1.97 10.08 -8.79
CA ASP A 50 -1.22 10.15 -10.04
C ASP A 50 0.00 11.07 -10.00
N ALA A 51 0.03 12.04 -9.08
CA ALA A 51 1.22 12.87 -8.85
C ALA A 51 2.27 12.14 -8.00
N ASN A 52 1.84 11.17 -7.19
CA ASN A 52 2.64 10.45 -6.20
C ASN A 52 2.92 8.99 -6.60
N GLN A 53 3.54 8.79 -7.77
CA GLN A 53 3.92 7.45 -8.28
C GLN A 53 5.39 7.07 -8.06
N PHE A 54 6.22 8.08 -7.77
CA PHE A 54 7.62 7.93 -7.38
C PHE A 54 8.53 7.14 -8.35
N GLY A 55 8.12 7.00 -9.63
CA GLY A 55 8.90 6.28 -10.64
C GLY A 55 8.83 4.77 -10.47
N GLY A 56 7.78 4.29 -9.79
CA GLY A 56 7.65 2.91 -9.35
C GLY A 56 8.11 2.74 -7.91
N ILE A 57 7.53 1.76 -7.25
CA ILE A 57 7.83 1.39 -5.86
C ILE A 57 8.47 0.01 -5.89
N GLY A 58 9.76 -0.05 -5.54
CA GLY A 58 10.52 -1.30 -5.54
C GLY A 58 10.43 -2.07 -4.22
N VAL A 59 10.30 -1.35 -3.10
CA VAL A 59 10.20 -1.92 -1.75
C VAL A 59 9.16 -1.14 -0.96
N MET A 60 8.38 -1.84 -0.14
CA MET A 60 7.37 -1.25 0.75
C MET A 60 7.36 -1.98 2.09
N ALA A 61 7.26 -1.22 3.18
CA ALA A 61 6.97 -1.72 4.52
C ALA A 61 5.79 -0.95 5.10
N ALA A 62 4.96 -1.60 5.90
CA ALA A 62 3.83 -0.98 6.58
C ALA A 62 4.04 -1.00 8.09
N ASP A 63 3.65 0.08 8.76
CA ASP A 63 3.88 0.27 10.18
C ASP A 63 2.90 -0.58 11.01
N GLN A 64 3.42 -1.34 11.98
CA GLN A 64 2.61 -2.19 12.88
C GLN A 64 2.11 -1.44 14.11
N GLY A 65 2.67 -0.26 14.42
CA GLY A 65 2.28 0.60 15.52
C GLY A 65 1.28 1.69 15.14
N ILE A 66 1.28 2.14 13.88
CA ILE A 66 0.45 3.26 13.40
C ILE A 66 -0.35 2.86 12.15
N TYR A 67 -1.67 2.91 12.26
CA TYR A 67 -2.57 2.59 11.16
C TYR A 67 -2.44 3.63 10.04
N GLY A 68 -2.49 3.18 8.79
CA GLY A 68 -2.33 4.03 7.61
C GLY A 68 -0.88 4.25 7.18
N ARG A 69 0.11 4.04 8.05
CA ARG A 69 1.49 4.41 7.72
C ARG A 69 2.22 3.36 6.89
N ILE A 70 2.80 3.81 5.77
CA ILE A 70 3.72 3.02 4.95
C ILE A 70 5.02 3.77 4.68
N TYR A 71 6.07 2.99 4.42
CA TYR A 71 7.38 3.43 3.98
C TYR A 71 7.67 2.78 2.64
N ILE A 72 8.05 3.57 1.64
CA ILE A 72 8.32 3.09 0.28
C ILE A 72 9.66 3.58 -0.23
N SER A 73 10.31 2.75 -1.05
CA SER A 73 11.46 3.14 -1.85
C SER A 73 11.02 3.40 -3.28
N GLY A 74 11.12 4.66 -3.71
CA GLY A 74 10.86 5.07 -5.09
C GLY A 74 12.11 4.90 -5.95
N THR A 75 11.96 4.45 -7.19
CA THR A 75 13.09 4.30 -8.12
C THR A 75 13.78 5.65 -8.34
N GLY A 76 15.01 5.77 -7.83
CA GLY A 76 15.80 7.02 -7.91
C GLY A 76 15.27 8.17 -7.06
N ARG A 77 14.33 7.92 -6.12
CA ARG A 77 13.68 8.95 -5.30
C ARG A 77 13.85 8.79 -3.79
N GLY A 78 14.66 7.83 -3.36
CA GLY A 78 14.93 7.58 -1.95
C GLY A 78 13.75 6.98 -1.19
N MET A 79 13.75 7.15 0.13
CA MET A 79 12.68 6.68 1.02
C MET A 79 11.64 7.76 1.26
N LEU A 80 10.37 7.38 1.15
CA LEU A 80 9.22 8.25 1.30
C LEU A 80 8.26 7.64 2.33
N PHE A 81 7.48 8.48 3.00
CA PHE A 81 6.47 8.06 3.96
C PHE A 81 5.12 8.71 3.66
N SER A 82 4.04 8.05 4.06
CA SER A 82 2.66 8.53 3.93
C SER A 82 1.82 8.02 5.11
N ASN A 83 0.77 8.77 5.50
CA ASN A 83 -0.19 8.43 6.56
C ASN A 83 -1.62 8.50 6.03
#